data_AF-A0A151L2R4-F1
#
_entry.id   AF-A0A151L2R4-F1
#
_cell.length_a   1.000
_cell.length_b   1.000
_cell.length_c   1.000
_cell.angle_alpha   90.00
_cell.angle_beta   90.00
_cell.angle_gamma   90.00
#
_symmetry.space_group_name_H-M   'P 1'
#
loop_
_entity.id
_entity.type
_entity.pdbx_description
1 polymer ?
#
loop_
_entity_poly.entity_id
_entity_poly.type
_entity_poly.pdbx_seq_one_letter_code
_entity_poly.pdbx_strand_id
1 'polypeptide(L)'
;DLRNIWSHTVDIAKEGLDNLLKESKTSVQKYLDNNIHISHDKYGNQLFVYDEIWNEYISRFFKEVAIEEVEYTNTFFSLINDKHTLDDILKFIYSFLEYFEILKKILQEEYHEELLRTIVENLNEKK
;
A
#
# COMPACT_ATOMS: atom_id res chain seq x y z
N ASP A 1 -2.04 -26.85 10.42
CA ASP A 1 -0.69 -26.32 10.12
C ASP A 1 -0.71 -24.82 10.41
N LEU A 2 0.18 -24.32 11.28
CA LEU A 2 0.22 -22.91 11.69
C LEU A 2 0.70 -21.99 10.56
N ARG A 3 1.52 -22.49 9.62
CA ARG A 3 1.98 -21.71 8.47
C ARG A 3 0.83 -21.40 7.50
N ASN A 4 -0.07 -22.36 7.31
CA ASN A 4 -1.26 -22.16 6.47
C ASN A 4 -2.23 -21.17 7.12
N ILE A 5 -2.37 -21.21 8.45
CA ILE A 5 -3.19 -20.23 9.18
C ILE A 5 -2.61 -18.83 8.98
N TRP A 6 -1.29 -18.66 9.13
CA TRP A 6 -0.63 -17.36 8.91
C TRP A 6 -0.82 -16.84 7.48
N SER A 7 -0.61 -17.68 6.46
CA SER A 7 -0.83 -17.28 5.07
C SER A 7 -2.25 -16.75 4.88
N HIS A 8 -3.26 -17.43 5.44
CA HIS A 8 -4.64 -17.00 5.34
C HIS A 8 -4.91 -15.71 6.14
N THR A 9 -4.29 -15.54 7.30
CA THR A 9 -4.35 -14.30 8.08
C THR A 9 -3.80 -13.12 7.29
N VAL A 10 -2.66 -13.28 6.60
CA VAL A 10 -2.08 -12.23 5.75
C VAL A 10 -3.00 -11.89 4.59
N ASP A 11 -3.61 -12.89 3.94
CA ASP A 11 -4.59 -12.67 2.86
C ASP A 11 -5.79 -11.84 3.35
N ILE A 12 -6.34 -12.18 4.53
CA ILE A 12 -7.45 -11.45 5.16
C ILE A 12 -7.02 -10.01 5.49
N ALA A 13 -5.84 -9.81 6.07
CA ALA A 13 -5.36 -8.49 6.45
C ALA A 13 -5.25 -7.54 5.25
N LYS A 14 -4.85 -8.09 4.09
CA LYS A 14 -4.68 -7.36 2.83
C LYS A 14 -5.97 -7.20 2.03
N GLU A 15 -7.06 -7.82 2.45
CA GLU A 15 -8.36 -7.65 1.81
C GLU A 15 -8.78 -6.17 1.87
N GLY A 16 -9.30 -5.68 0.75
CA GLY A 16 -9.74 -4.28 0.61
C GLY A 16 -8.66 -3.28 0.19
N LEU A 17 -7.36 -3.66 0.14
CA LEU A 17 -6.30 -2.76 -0.38
C LEU A 17 -6.59 -2.28 -1.81
N ASP A 18 -7.07 -3.16 -2.68
CA ASP A 18 -7.43 -2.81 -4.06
C ASP A 18 -8.57 -1.78 -4.13
N ASN A 19 -9.51 -1.82 -3.18
CA ASN A 19 -10.60 -0.84 -3.12
C ASN A 19 -10.08 0.54 -2.75
N LEU A 20 -9.16 0.62 -1.76
CA LEU A 20 -8.52 1.87 -1.36
C LEU A 20 -7.76 2.51 -2.51
N LEU A 21 -6.98 1.71 -3.26
CA LEU A 21 -6.27 2.18 -4.46
C LEU A 21 -7.24 2.63 -5.55
N LYS A 22 -8.36 1.92 -5.74
CA LYS A 22 -9.38 2.31 -6.72
C LYS A 22 -10.04 3.63 -6.36
N GLU A 23 -10.32 3.88 -5.09
CA GLU A 23 -10.86 5.16 -4.61
C GLU A 23 -9.85 6.30 -4.86
N SER A 24 -8.58 6.09 -4.51
CA SER A 24 -7.52 7.06 -4.76
C SER A 24 -7.35 7.34 -6.25
N LYS A 25 -7.33 6.31 -7.10
CA LYS A 25 -7.27 6.48 -8.56
C LYS A 25 -8.45 7.29 -9.10
N THR A 26 -9.66 6.98 -8.62
CA THR A 26 -10.89 7.68 -9.03
C THR A 26 -10.81 9.17 -8.73
N SER A 27 -10.27 9.55 -7.56
CA SER A 27 -10.12 10.96 -7.17
C SER A 27 -9.21 11.77 -8.09
N VAL A 28 -8.20 11.11 -8.69
CA VAL A 28 -7.21 11.74 -9.58
C VAL A 28 -7.46 11.47 -11.07
N GLN A 29 -8.50 10.71 -11.40
CA GLN A 29 -8.75 10.22 -12.76
C GLN A 29 -8.79 11.34 -13.79
N LYS A 30 -9.40 12.50 -13.48
CA LYS A 30 -9.45 13.65 -14.40
C LYS A 30 -8.05 14.19 -14.79
N TYR A 31 -7.06 14.03 -13.92
CA TYR A 31 -5.68 14.43 -14.18
C TYR A 31 -4.98 13.39 -15.04
N LEU A 32 -5.18 12.10 -14.72
CA LEU A 32 -4.70 10.98 -15.54
C LEU A 32 -5.28 11.02 -16.97
N ASP A 33 -6.55 11.40 -17.12
CA ASP A 33 -7.19 11.54 -18.43
C ASP A 33 -6.65 12.73 -19.24
N ASN A 34 -6.18 13.78 -18.55
CA ASN A 34 -5.61 14.99 -19.15
C ASN A 34 -4.10 15.06 -18.89
N ASN A 35 -3.42 13.93 -19.06
CA ASN A 35 -2.03 13.82 -18.68
C ASN A 35 -1.10 14.71 -19.51
N ILE A 36 -0.01 15.15 -18.90
CA ILE A 36 0.94 16.07 -19.52
C ILE A 36 2.20 15.30 -19.89
N HIS A 37 2.44 15.16 -21.19
CA HIS A 37 3.64 14.53 -21.72
C HIS A 37 4.90 15.27 -21.28
N ILE A 38 5.88 14.53 -20.77
CA ILE A 38 7.19 15.03 -20.35
C ILE A 38 8.22 14.72 -21.43
N SER A 39 8.46 13.44 -21.69
CA SER A 39 9.55 12.95 -22.52
C SER A 39 9.31 11.47 -22.89
N HIS A 40 10.32 10.84 -23.49
CA HIS A 40 10.34 9.39 -23.68
C HIS A 40 11.43 8.77 -22.81
N ASP A 41 11.19 7.58 -22.27
CA ASP A 41 12.22 6.79 -21.60
C ASP A 41 13.25 6.23 -22.60
N LYS A 42 14.26 5.53 -22.09
CA LYS A 42 15.32 4.90 -22.90
C LYS A 42 14.83 3.80 -23.86
N TYR A 43 13.58 3.35 -23.71
CA TYR A 43 12.94 2.35 -24.54
C TYR A 43 11.92 2.96 -25.52
N GLY A 44 11.75 4.28 -25.49
CA GLY A 44 10.78 4.98 -26.33
C GLY A 44 9.36 4.99 -25.78
N ASN A 45 9.13 4.67 -24.51
CA ASN A 45 7.83 4.82 -23.87
C ASN A 45 7.61 6.27 -23.46
N GLN A 46 6.41 6.80 -23.70
CA GLN A 46 6.04 8.14 -23.27
C GLN A 46 5.93 8.21 -21.74
N LEU A 47 6.51 9.27 -21.17
CA LEU A 47 6.43 9.60 -19.76
C LEU A 47 5.49 10.77 -19.57
N PHE A 48 4.60 10.67 -18.59
CA PHE A 48 3.59 11.69 -18.30
C PHE A 48 3.58 12.04 -16.82
N VAL A 49 3.40 13.33 -16.50
CA VAL A 49 3.55 13.84 -15.12
C VAL A 49 2.65 13.11 -14.14
N TYR A 50 1.34 13.04 -14.41
CA TYR A 50 0.40 12.46 -13.45
C TYR A 50 0.49 10.94 -13.40
N ASP A 51 1.00 10.29 -14.46
CA ASP A 51 1.25 8.84 -14.43
C ASP A 51 2.46 8.54 -13.54
N GLU A 52 3.53 9.35 -13.62
CA GLU A 52 4.68 9.20 -12.73
C GLU A 52 4.30 9.43 -11.26
N ILE A 53 3.55 10.50 -10.96
CA ILE A 53 3.06 10.78 -9.60
C ILE A 53 2.20 9.61 -9.09
N TRP A 54 1.29 9.09 -9.92
CA TRP A 54 0.45 7.96 -9.55
C TRP A 54 1.25 6.67 -9.31
N ASN A 55 2.23 6.38 -10.17
CA ASN A 55 3.09 5.20 -10.02
C ASN A 55 3.97 5.29 -8.78
N GLU A 56 4.48 6.48 -8.45
CA GLU A 56 5.23 6.71 -7.21
C GLU A 56 4.35 6.50 -5.98
N TYR A 57 3.12 7.05 -5.98
CA TYR A 57 2.13 6.81 -4.93
C TYR A 57 1.88 5.31 -4.71
N ILE A 58 1.55 4.55 -5.77
CA ILE A 58 1.33 3.10 -5.70
C ILE A 58 2.56 2.40 -5.14
N SER A 59 3.75 2.74 -5.67
CA SER A 59 4.99 2.08 -5.28
C SER A 59 5.30 2.27 -3.81
N ARG A 60 5.10 3.48 -3.27
CA ARG A 60 5.35 3.75 -1.84
C ARG A 60 4.29 3.07 -0.97
N PHE A 61 3.01 3.16 -1.34
CA PHE A 61 1.92 2.51 -0.63
C PHE A 61 2.16 1.00 -0.45
N PHE A 62 2.44 0.27 -1.54
CA PHE A 62 2.69 -1.16 -1.45
C PHE A 62 3.99 -1.51 -0.75
N LYS A 63 4.99 -0.64 -0.81
CA LYS A 63 6.25 -0.84 -0.09
C LYS A 63 6.03 -0.82 1.42
N GLU A 64 5.28 0.16 1.95
CA GLU A 64 4.96 0.22 3.38
C GLU A 64 4.18 -1.02 3.84
N VAL A 65 3.14 -1.41 3.09
CA VAL A 65 2.38 -2.63 3.38
C VAL A 65 3.28 -3.87 3.41
N ALA A 66 4.20 -3.99 2.45
CA ALA A 66 5.09 -5.15 2.35
C ALA A 66 6.14 -5.20 3.47
N ILE A 67 6.63 -4.04 3.95
CA ILE A 67 7.56 -3.97 5.08
C ILE A 67 6.89 -4.56 6.33
N GLU A 68 5.69 -4.09 6.65
CA GLU A 68 4.92 -4.53 7.81
C GLU A 68 4.55 -6.01 7.73
N GLU A 69 4.11 -6.49 6.55
CA GLU A 69 3.83 -7.91 6.31
C GLU A 69 5.05 -8.79 6.61
N VAL A 70 6.24 -8.38 6.14
CA VAL A 70 7.48 -9.14 6.34
C VAL A 70 7.91 -9.14 7.81
N GLU A 71 7.84 -8.01 8.50
CA GLU A 71 8.19 -7.91 9.92
C GLU A 71 7.31 -8.79 10.80
N TYR A 72 5.99 -8.73 10.61
CA TYR A 72 5.07 -9.58 11.34
C TYR A 72 5.21 -11.06 10.95
N THR A 73 5.47 -11.37 9.68
CA THR A 73 5.71 -12.75 9.23
C THR A 73 6.94 -13.37 9.88
N ASN A 74 8.04 -12.61 9.96
CA ASN A 74 9.25 -13.05 10.64
C ASN A 74 8.99 -13.29 12.14
N THR A 75 8.25 -12.37 12.76
CA THR A 75 7.86 -12.48 14.17
C THR A 75 6.98 -13.71 14.43
N PHE A 76 6.00 -13.96 13.56
CA PHE A 76 5.15 -15.16 13.62
C PHE A 76 5.97 -16.44 13.51
N PHE A 77 6.91 -16.50 12.55
CA PHE A 77 7.75 -17.68 12.39
C PHE A 77 8.70 -17.91 13.56
N SER A 78 9.20 -16.85 14.21
CA SER A 78 9.91 -16.98 15.48
C SER A 78 9.00 -17.56 16.57
N LEU A 79 7.78 -17.00 16.71
CA LEU A 79 6.80 -17.40 17.73
C LEU A 79 6.42 -18.89 17.64
N ILE A 80 6.25 -19.44 16.43
CA ILE A 80 5.85 -20.85 16.29
C ILE A 80 7.02 -21.83 16.41
N ASN A 81 8.27 -21.35 16.30
CA ASN A 81 9.46 -22.17 16.46
C ASN A 81 9.91 -22.26 17.94
N ASP A 82 9.45 -21.34 18.78
CA ASP A 82 9.71 -21.30 20.22
C ASP A 82 8.63 -22.05 21.04
N LYS A 83 8.83 -22.19 22.36
CA LYS A 83 7.85 -22.81 23.27
C LYS A 83 6.72 -21.83 23.61
N HIS A 84 5.78 -21.64 22.69
CA HIS A 84 4.59 -20.81 22.90
C HIS A 84 3.31 -21.63 22.98
N THR A 85 2.30 -21.06 23.64
CA THR A 85 0.97 -21.66 23.71
C THR A 85 0.14 -21.29 22.48
N LEU A 86 -0.91 -22.07 22.23
CA LEU A 86 -1.89 -21.73 21.20
C LEU A 86 -2.53 -20.35 21.46
N ASP A 87 -2.69 -19.96 22.72
CA ASP A 87 -3.25 -18.66 23.14
C ASP A 87 -2.34 -17.50 22.71
N ASP A 88 -1.02 -17.65 22.85
CA ASP A 88 -0.05 -16.63 22.41
C ASP A 88 -0.12 -16.42 20.89
N ILE A 89 -0.23 -17.51 20.13
CA ILE A 89 -0.35 -17.47 18.67
C ILE A 89 -1.65 -16.77 18.23
N LEU A 90 -2.77 -17.10 18.88
CA LEU A 90 -4.06 -16.47 18.59
C LEU A 90 -4.03 -14.97 18.89
N LYS A 91 -3.49 -14.58 20.05
CA LYS A 91 -3.32 -13.16 20.43
C LYS A 91 -2.48 -12.40 19.40
N PHE A 92 -1.38 -13.00 18.95
CA PHE A 92 -0.54 -12.40 17.92
C PHE A 92 -1.31 -12.18 16.61
N ILE A 93 -2.03 -13.20 16.12
CA ILE A 93 -2.86 -13.10 14.90
C ILE A 93 -3.88 -11.97 15.01
N TYR A 94 -4.61 -11.87 16.13
CA TYR A 94 -5.58 -10.80 16.32
C TYR A 94 -4.93 -9.41 16.37
N SER A 95 -3.81 -9.27 17.05
CA SER A 95 -3.07 -8.00 17.09
C SER A 95 -2.58 -7.56 15.71
N PHE A 96 -2.14 -8.51 14.88
CA PHE A 96 -1.73 -8.23 13.51
C PHE A 96 -2.90 -7.75 12.66
N LEU A 97 -4.05 -8.43 12.72
CA LEU A 97 -5.25 -8.04 11.98
C LEU A 97 -5.74 -6.64 12.37
N GLU A 98 -5.78 -6.34 13.68
CA GLU A 98 -6.16 -5.03 14.19
C GLU A 98 -5.19 -3.94 13.73
N TYR A 99 -3.89 -4.21 13.82
CA TYR A 99 -2.85 -3.30 13.34
C TYR A 99 -3.00 -3.02 11.84
N PHE A 100 -3.18 -4.05 11.02
CA PHE A 100 -3.30 -3.89 9.57
C PHE A 100 -4.53 -3.08 9.16
N GLU A 101 -5.65 -3.22 9.88
CA GLU A 101 -6.82 -2.37 9.68
C GLU A 101 -6.54 -0.88 9.98
N ILE A 102 -5.73 -0.59 10.99
CA ILE A 102 -5.30 0.78 11.31
C ILE A 102 -4.31 1.29 10.24
N LEU A 103 -3.31 0.49 9.89
CA LEU A 103 -2.31 0.81 8.86
C LEU A 103 -2.99 1.18 7.54
N LYS A 104 -3.98 0.39 7.09
CA LYS A 104 -4.74 0.68 5.86
C LYS A 104 -5.40 2.06 5.88
N LYS A 105 -5.95 2.48 7.01
CA LYS A 105 -6.59 3.80 7.16
C LYS A 105 -5.57 4.94 7.13
N ILE A 106 -4.48 4.79 7.87
CA ILE A 106 -3.39 5.78 7.89
C ILE A 106 -2.81 5.95 6.49
N LEU A 107 -2.48 4.84 5.82
CA LEU A 107 -1.96 4.87 4.47
C LEU A 107 -2.95 5.50 3.49
N GLN A 108 -4.25 5.22 3.63
CA GLN A 108 -5.25 5.85 2.78
C GLN A 108 -5.34 7.35 3.02
N GLU A 109 -5.37 7.83 4.27
CA GLU A 109 -5.48 9.26 4.57
C GLU A 109 -4.21 10.02 4.16
N GLU A 110 -3.05 9.62 4.67
CA GLU A 110 -1.79 10.36 4.46
C GLU A 110 -1.34 10.37 3.00
N TYR A 111 -1.34 9.20 2.36
CA TYR A 111 -0.85 9.11 0.99
C TYR A 111 -1.84 9.70 -0.02
N HIS A 112 -3.14 9.66 0.26
CA HIS A 112 -4.14 10.28 -0.61
C HIS A 112 -4.04 11.81 -0.55
N GLU A 113 -3.87 12.38 0.65
CA GLU A 113 -3.63 13.81 0.80
C GLU A 113 -2.33 14.24 0.10
N GLU A 114 -1.25 13.47 0.26
CA GLU A 114 0.01 13.72 -0.43
C GLU A 114 -0.15 13.66 -1.95
N LEU A 115 -0.81 12.63 -2.48
CA LEU A 115 -1.11 12.49 -3.91
C LEU A 115 -1.82 13.72 -4.48
N LEU A 116 -2.88 14.18 -3.81
CA LEU A 116 -3.64 15.36 -4.24
C LEU A 116 -2.79 16.62 -4.17
N ARG A 117 -1.99 16.79 -3.11
CA ARG A 117 -1.08 17.93 -2.96
C ARG A 117 -0.06 17.98 -4.09
N THR A 118 0.62 16.86 -4.38
CA THR A 118 1.64 16.77 -5.43
C THR A 118 1.05 17.11 -6.81
N ILE A 119 -0.18 16.66 -7.09
CA ILE A 119 -0.89 17.03 -8.33
C ILE A 119 -1.15 18.54 -8.41
N VAL A 120 -1.63 19.15 -7.32
CA VAL A 120 -1.94 20.59 -7.26
C VAL A 120 -0.69 21.44 -7.44
N GLU A 121 0.43 21.07 -6.82
CA GLU A 121 1.72 21.74 -6.99
C GLU A 121 2.16 21.72 -8.45
N ASN A 122 2.10 20.54 -9.09
CA ASN A 122 2.45 20.38 -10.51
C ASN A 122 1.51 21.12 -11.48
N LEU A 123 0.25 21.36 -11.11
CA LEU A 123 -0.66 22.21 -11.89
C LEU A 123 -0.25 23.69 -11.83
N ASN A 124 0.21 24.16 -10.68
CA ASN A 124 0.55 25.57 -10.47
C ASN A 124 1.90 25.92 -11.11
N GLU A 125 2.86 24.99 -11.14
CA GLU A 125 4.14 25.20 -11.81
C GLU A 125 4.03 25.27 -13.35
N LYS A 126 2.91 24.81 -13.92
CA LYS A 126 2.66 24.81 -15.37
C LYS A 126 1.72 25.92 -15.87
N LYS A 127 1.28 26.83 -14.99
CA LYS A 127 0.54 28.05 -15.34
C LYS A 127 1.48 29.23 -15.54
#